data_AF-A0A959Y886-F1
#
_entry.id   AF-A0A959Y886-F1
#
_cell.length_a   1.000
_cell.length_b   1.000
_cell.length_c   1.000
_cell.angle_alpha   90.00
_cell.angle_beta   90.00
_cell.angle_gamma   90.00
#
_symmetry.space_group_name_H-M   'P 1'
#
loop_
_entity.id
_entity.type
_entity.pdbx_description
1 polymer ?
#
loop_
_entity_poly.entity_id
_entity_poly.type
_entity_poly.pdbx_seq_one_letter_code
_entity_poly.pdbx_strand_id
1 'polypeptide(L)'
;DYPKYSVWNSMYMVTSNEGTGCPIYALDRTKMLAGDPSATTQRFTTPDYPTIGFQATTPITFDGGSAPPAGAPAMLMRMADDAWSASIPNDRLELWTLTVDFTTPGNSVLSGPTTYATQPFDT
;
A
#
# COMPACT_ATOMS: atom_id res chain seq x y z
N ASP A 1 6.64 -2.56 -13.73
CA ASP A 1 7.99 -2.94 -13.26
C ASP A 1 8.05 -2.78 -11.75
N TYR A 2 9.10 -3.28 -11.10
CA TYR A 2 9.34 -3.16 -9.65
C TYR A 2 8.15 -3.61 -8.77
N PRO A 3 7.61 -4.83 -8.99
CA PRO A 3 6.51 -5.28 -8.17
C PRO A 3 6.98 -5.63 -6.76
N LYS A 4 6.23 -5.19 -5.74
CA LYS A 4 6.38 -5.66 -4.36
C LYS A 4 5.14 -6.43 -3.98
N TYR A 5 5.34 -7.56 -3.30
CA TYR A 5 4.28 -8.48 -2.92
C TYR A 5 4.19 -8.56 -1.40
N SER A 6 2.97 -8.65 -0.89
CA SER A 6 2.71 -8.88 0.52
C SER A 6 1.52 -9.80 0.72
N VAL A 7 1.59 -10.59 1.79
CA VAL A 7 0.46 -11.34 2.34
C VAL A 7 -0.18 -10.55 3.47
N TRP A 8 -1.50 -10.38 3.38
CA TRP A 8 -2.38 -9.98 4.48
C TRP A 8 -3.49 -11.04 4.67
N ASN A 9 -4.32 -10.89 5.73
CA ASN A 9 -5.34 -11.89 6.09
C ASN A 9 -6.20 -12.36 4.91
N SER A 10 -6.95 -11.44 4.31
CA SER A 10 -7.92 -11.70 3.25
C SER A 10 -7.45 -11.33 1.84
N MET A 11 -6.24 -10.80 1.68
CA MET A 11 -5.75 -10.33 0.39
C MET A 11 -4.25 -10.56 0.19
N TYR A 12 -3.86 -10.75 -1.07
CA TYR A 12 -2.50 -10.46 -1.49
C TYR A 12 -2.43 -9.02 -1.97
N MET A 13 -1.41 -8.29 -1.56
CA MET A 13 -1.15 -6.95 -2.05
C MET A 13 -0.01 -6.98 -3.06
N VAL A 14 -0.20 -6.24 -4.15
CA VAL A 14 0.84 -5.95 -5.13
C VAL A 14 0.93 -4.45 -5.29
N THR A 15 2.12 -3.89 -5.17
CA THR A 15 2.40 -2.53 -5.63
C THR A 15 3.33 -2.61 -6.82
N SER A 16 3.24 -1.66 -7.73
CA SER A 16 4.04 -1.63 -8.95
C SER A 16 4.45 -0.19 -9.27
N ASN A 17 5.49 -0.04 -10.08
CA ASN A 17 5.73 1.20 -10.79
C ASN A 17 5.08 1.14 -12.18
N GLU A 18 4.08 1.98 -12.39
CA GLU A 18 3.34 2.18 -13.66
C GLU A 18 3.57 3.58 -14.25
N GLY A 19 4.52 4.34 -13.70
CA GLY A 19 4.84 5.71 -14.12
C GLY A 19 4.00 6.79 -13.45
N THR A 20 2.72 6.52 -13.15
CA THR A 20 1.84 7.42 -12.39
C THR A 20 0.85 6.65 -11.50
N GLY A 21 0.35 7.33 -10.48
CA GLY A 21 -0.73 6.92 -9.60
C GLY A 21 -0.33 6.00 -8.45
N CYS A 22 0.95 5.66 -8.28
CA CYS A 22 1.44 4.77 -7.22
C CYS A 22 0.49 3.58 -6.94
N PRO A 23 0.26 2.70 -7.93
CA PRO A 23 -0.84 1.73 -7.89
C PRO A 23 -0.67 0.67 -6.80
N ILE A 24 -1.82 0.27 -6.24
CA ILE A 24 -1.96 -0.79 -5.25
C ILE A 24 -3.04 -1.75 -5.75
N TYR A 25 -2.72 -3.03 -5.80
CA TYR A 25 -3.66 -4.09 -6.15
C TYR A 25 -3.92 -4.95 -4.93
N ALA A 26 -5.19 -5.20 -4.64
CA ALA A 26 -5.62 -6.18 -3.66
C ALA A 26 -6.30 -7.34 -4.39
N LEU A 27 -5.74 -8.53 -4.26
CA LEU A 27 -6.23 -9.75 -4.90
C LEU A 27 -6.94 -10.63 -3.86
N ASP A 28 -8.09 -11.22 -4.21
CA ASP A 28 -8.88 -12.07 -3.30
C ASP A 28 -8.12 -13.35 -2.94
N ARG A 29 -7.45 -13.32 -1.79
CA ARG A 29 -6.60 -14.42 -1.32
C ARG A 29 -7.41 -15.69 -1.05
N THR A 30 -8.62 -15.55 -0.51
CA THR A 30 -9.47 -16.68 -0.14
C THR A 30 -9.85 -17.48 -1.38
N LYS A 31 -10.35 -16.81 -2.42
CA LYS A 31 -10.71 -17.46 -3.68
C LYS A 31 -9.49 -17.99 -4.44
N MET A 32 -8.39 -17.25 -4.45
CA MET A 32 -7.15 -17.71 -5.10
C MET A 32 -6.62 -19.00 -4.48
N LEU A 33 -6.63 -19.12 -3.14
CA LEU A 33 -6.19 -20.34 -2.46
C LEU A 33 -7.12 -21.53 -2.70
N ALA A 34 -8.42 -21.27 -2.91
CA ALA A 34 -9.40 -22.28 -3.28
C ALA A 34 -9.33 -22.70 -4.77
N GLY A 35 -8.52 -22.01 -5.59
CA GLY A 35 -8.52 -22.21 -7.04
C GLY A 35 -9.83 -21.77 -7.71
N ASP A 36 -10.58 -20.87 -7.07
CA ASP A 36 -11.86 -20.39 -7.59
C ASP A 36 -11.61 -19.38 -8.74
N PRO A 37 -12.07 -19.67 -9.97
CA PRO A 37 -11.87 -18.79 -11.13
C PRO A 37 -12.63 -17.45 -11.03
N SER A 38 -13.52 -17.29 -10.05
CA SER A 38 -14.21 -16.04 -9.75
C SER A 38 -13.44 -15.11 -8.81
N ALA A 39 -12.18 -15.40 -8.51
CA ALA A 39 -11.29 -14.50 -7.79
C ALA A 39 -11.20 -13.13 -8.51
N THR A 40 -11.34 -12.05 -7.75
CA THR A 40 -11.30 -10.68 -8.29
C THR A 40 -10.10 -9.91 -7.76
N THR A 41 -9.84 -8.76 -8.37
CA THR A 41 -8.81 -7.81 -7.95
C THR A 41 -9.41 -6.42 -7.88
N GLN A 42 -9.01 -5.64 -6.88
CA GLN A 42 -9.33 -4.21 -6.80
C GLN A 42 -8.05 -3.39 -6.91
N ARG A 43 -8.13 -2.25 -7.60
CA ARG A 43 -7.01 -1.33 -7.81
C ARG A 43 -7.27 -0.01 -7.08
N PHE A 44 -6.28 0.47 -6.36
CA PHE A 44 -6.25 1.75 -5.67
C PHE A 44 -4.99 2.52 -6.08
N THR A 45 -4.93 3.79 -5.72
CA THR A 45 -3.82 4.69 -6.05
C THR A 45 -3.56 5.63 -4.89
N THR A 46 -2.29 5.91 -4.59
CA THR A 46 -1.92 7.02 -3.70
C THR A 46 -1.51 8.24 -4.52
N PRO A 47 -1.55 9.46 -3.94
CA PRO A 47 -1.10 10.67 -4.64
C PRO A 47 0.38 10.58 -5.05
N ASP A 48 0.66 11.12 -6.24
CA ASP A 48 2.02 11.23 -6.77
C ASP A 48 2.72 12.52 -6.32
N TYR A 49 4.05 12.45 -6.21
CA TYR A 49 4.92 13.63 -6.22
C TYR A 49 5.30 14.02 -7.65
N PRO A 50 5.07 15.28 -8.07
CA PRO A 50 5.22 15.70 -9.47
C PRO A 50 6.67 15.83 -9.96
N THR A 51 7.64 15.81 -9.05
CA THR A 51 9.07 16.07 -9.32
C THR A 51 9.91 14.82 -9.48
N ILE A 52 9.35 13.64 -9.16
CA ILE A 52 10.02 12.35 -9.29
C ILE A 52 9.23 11.45 -10.24
N GLY A 53 9.95 10.76 -11.13
CA GLY A 53 9.34 9.85 -12.11
C GLY A 53 9.07 8.44 -11.59
N PHE A 54 9.68 8.07 -10.45
CA PHE A 54 9.55 6.76 -9.85
C PHE A 54 9.08 6.89 -8.41
N GLN A 55 7.96 6.25 -8.09
CA GLN A 55 7.39 6.21 -6.74
C GLN A 55 6.44 5.03 -6.64
N ALA A 56 6.58 4.28 -5.55
CA ALA A 56 5.71 3.16 -5.23
C ALA A 56 5.64 3.03 -3.71
N THR A 57 4.46 2.70 -3.21
CA THR A 57 4.32 2.27 -1.81
C THR A 57 4.91 0.87 -1.63
N THR A 58 5.35 0.56 -0.42
CA THR A 58 5.80 -0.76 -0.01
C THR A 58 4.70 -1.39 0.84
N PRO A 59 4.07 -2.48 0.40
CA PRO A 59 3.03 -3.12 1.19
C PRO A 59 3.69 -3.85 2.38
N ILE A 60 3.12 -3.67 3.57
CA ILE A 60 3.58 -4.37 4.77
C ILE A 60 3.07 -5.80 4.72
N THR A 61 3.95 -6.76 5.01
CA THR A 61 3.59 -8.16 5.20
C THR A 61 3.91 -8.58 6.63
N PHE A 62 3.15 -9.52 7.16
CA PHE A 62 3.52 -10.18 8.42
C PHE A 62 4.38 -11.40 8.08
N ASP A 63 5.51 -11.54 8.75
CA ASP A 63 6.41 -12.68 8.59
C ASP A 63 6.71 -13.29 9.97
N GLY A 64 6.49 -14.60 10.10
CA GLY A 64 6.65 -15.34 11.35
C GLY A 64 5.69 -14.93 12.47
N GLY A 65 4.73 -15.80 12.82
CA GLY A 65 3.86 -15.61 13.99
C GLY A 65 2.37 -15.62 13.67
N SER A 66 1.56 -15.18 14.62
CA SER A 66 0.12 -15.05 14.42
C SER A 66 -0.18 -13.98 13.37
N ALA A 67 -1.06 -14.31 12.43
CA ALA A 67 -1.56 -13.32 11.50
C ALA A 67 -2.17 -12.12 12.25
N PRO A 68 -2.20 -10.92 11.64
CA PRO A 68 -2.87 -9.76 12.21
C PRO A 68 -4.30 -10.10 12.65
N PRO A 69 -4.87 -9.38 13.65
CA PRO A 69 -6.26 -9.61 14.05
C PRO A 69 -7.22 -9.59 12.84
N ALA A 70 -8.25 -10.44 12.87
CA ALA A 70 -9.26 -10.45 11.83
C ALA A 70 -9.88 -9.05 11.67
N GLY A 71 -10.01 -8.58 10.43
CA GLY A 71 -10.50 -7.23 10.13
C GLY A 71 -9.49 -6.10 10.32
N ALA A 72 -8.26 -6.37 10.79
CA ALA A 72 -7.21 -5.35 10.80
C ALA A 72 -6.91 -4.88 9.37
N PRO A 73 -6.90 -3.55 9.13
CA PRO A 73 -6.61 -3.03 7.80
C PRO A 73 -5.20 -3.40 7.38
N ALA A 74 -5.02 -3.70 6.09
CA ALA A 74 -3.68 -3.85 5.53
C ALA A 74 -2.97 -2.49 5.51
N MET A 75 -1.65 -2.50 5.46
CA MET A 75 -0.86 -1.28 5.53
C MET A 75 0.14 -1.19 4.40
N LEU A 76 0.38 0.03 3.93
CA LEU A 76 1.39 0.35 2.93
C LEU A 76 2.16 1.58 3.34
N MET A 77 3.47 1.58 3.13
CA MET A 77 4.34 2.67 3.53
C MET A 77 5.16 3.24 2.37
N ARG A 78 5.38 4.55 2.34
CA ARG A 78 6.29 5.23 1.42
C ARG A 78 7.15 6.23 2.20
N MET A 79 8.42 6.37 1.83
CA MET A 79 9.23 7.50 2.31
C MET A 79 8.90 8.75 1.48
N ALA A 80 8.91 9.92 2.11
CA ALA A 80 8.85 11.21 1.43
C ALA A 80 10.02 12.06 1.91
N ASP A 81 10.73 12.63 0.94
CA ASP A 81 11.95 13.42 1.12
C ASP A 81 11.62 14.88 0.82
N ASP A 82 12.04 15.79 1.70
CA ASP A 82 11.71 17.22 1.61
C ASP A 82 12.31 17.92 0.38
N ALA A 83 13.31 17.31 -0.27
CA ALA A 83 13.83 17.75 -1.55
C ALA A 83 12.88 17.45 -2.73
N TRP A 84 11.89 16.56 -2.56
CA TRP A 84 10.98 16.20 -3.65
C TRP A 84 9.94 17.29 -3.89
N SER A 85 9.44 18.00 -2.89
CA SER A 85 8.46 19.05 -3.16
C SER A 85 8.41 20.06 -2.03
N ALA A 86 8.18 21.33 -2.37
CA ALA A 86 7.94 22.37 -1.39
C ALA A 86 6.72 22.11 -0.47
N SER A 87 5.83 21.17 -0.85
CA SER A 87 4.72 20.72 0.00
C SER A 87 5.13 19.67 1.05
N ILE A 88 6.38 19.25 1.06
CA ILE A 88 6.98 18.28 1.98
C ILE A 88 7.93 19.07 2.88
N PRO A 89 7.49 19.56 4.05
CA PRO A 89 8.31 20.47 4.87
C PRO A 89 9.45 19.77 5.63
N ASN A 90 9.45 18.43 5.66
CA ASN A 90 10.45 17.60 6.32
C ASN A 90 10.38 16.16 5.79
N ASP A 91 11.50 15.46 5.86
CA ASP A 91 11.57 14.01 5.66
C ASP A 91 10.59 13.28 6.58
N ARG A 92 9.88 12.30 6.01
CA ARG A 92 8.86 11.54 6.72
C ARG A 92 8.59 10.16 6.11
N LEU A 93 7.95 9.32 6.90
CA LEU A 93 7.25 8.12 6.43
C LEU A 93 5.75 8.42 6.28
N GLU A 94 5.16 7.90 5.22
CA GLU A 94 3.75 8.02 4.90
C GLU A 94 3.12 6.63 4.96
N LEU A 95 2.12 6.44 5.81
CA LEU A 95 1.44 5.17 6.03
C LEU A 95 -0.02 5.27 5.58
N TRP A 96 -0.43 4.36 4.72
CA TRP A 96 -1.83 4.16 4.36
C TRP A 96 -2.36 2.87 4.97
N THR A 97 -3.65 2.87 5.27
CA THR A 97 -4.41 1.69 5.67
C THR A 97 -5.43 1.33 4.59
N LEU A 98 -5.56 0.06 4.27
CA LEU A 98 -6.45 -0.46 3.24
C LEU A 98 -7.38 -1.54 3.81
N THR A 99 -8.68 -1.29 3.72
CA THR A 99 -9.73 -2.29 3.96
C THR A 99 -10.40 -2.61 2.62
N VAL A 100 -10.50 -3.89 2.29
CA VAL A 100 -11.07 -4.34 1.02
C VAL A 100 -12.29 -5.22 1.26
N ASP A 101 -13.40 -4.86 0.63
CA ASP A 101 -14.60 -5.68 0.54
C ASP A 101 -14.70 -6.24 -0.88
N PHE A 102 -14.30 -7.50 -1.06
CA PHE A 102 -14.37 -8.20 -2.35
C PHE A 102 -15.82 -8.52 -2.78
N THR A 103 -16.78 -8.47 -1.86
CA THR A 103 -18.20 -8.70 -2.17
C THR A 103 -18.86 -7.41 -2.66
N THR A 104 -18.60 -6.30 -1.97
CA THR A 104 -19.13 -4.97 -2.30
C THR A 104 -17.97 -3.97 -2.44
N PRO A 105 -17.35 -3.85 -3.63
CA PRO A 105 -16.16 -3.00 -3.82
C PRO A 105 -16.32 -1.54 -3.39
N GLY A 106 -17.56 -1.00 -3.42
CA GLY A 106 -17.85 0.36 -2.96
C GLY A 106 -17.65 0.58 -1.45
N ASN A 107 -17.54 -0.49 -0.66
CA ASN A 107 -17.23 -0.41 0.78
C ASN A 107 -15.72 -0.44 1.06
N SER A 108 -14.87 -0.66 0.05
CA SER A 108 -13.43 -0.67 0.22
C SER A 108 -12.92 0.75 0.49
N VAL A 109 -11.96 0.88 1.41
CA VAL A 109 -11.44 2.17 1.85
C VAL A 109 -9.92 2.11 1.89
N LEU A 110 -9.28 3.01 1.13
CA LEU A 110 -7.88 3.40 1.32
C LEU A 110 -7.88 4.71 2.11
N SER A 111 -7.22 4.74 3.27
CA SER A 111 -7.11 5.92 4.14
C SER A 111 -5.66 6.32 4.37
N GLY A 112 -5.42 7.62 4.55
CA GLY A 112 -4.11 8.20 4.79
C GLY A 112 -3.67 9.20 3.71
N PRO A 113 -2.38 9.58 3.68
CA PRO A 113 -1.34 9.06 4.58
C PRO A 113 -1.44 9.62 5.99
N THR A 114 -1.18 8.78 6.99
CA THR A 114 -0.65 9.25 8.27
C THR A 114 0.84 9.49 8.12
N THR A 115 1.34 10.61 8.61
CA THR A 115 2.74 11.01 8.45
C THR A 115 3.51 10.82 9.75
N TYR A 116 4.74 10.33 9.64
CA TYR A 116 5.68 10.16 10.76
C TYR A 116 6.98 10.88 10.41
N ALA A 117 7.31 11.95 11.14
CA ALA A 117 8.56 12.66 10.94
C ALA A 117 9.75 11.76 11.28
N THR A 118 10.79 11.80 10.44
CA THR A 118 12.06 11.12 10.69
C THR A 118 13.08 12.10 11.26
N GLN A 119 14.10 11.59 11.95
CA GLN A 119 15.26 12.38 12.31
C GLN A 119 16.27 12.38 11.15
N PRO A 120 17.10 13.42 11.01
CA PRO A 120 18.23 13.40 10.08
C PRO A 120 19.14 12.19 10.31
N PHE A 121 19.69 11.64 9.23
CA PHE A 121 20.62 10.51 9.32
C PHE A 121 21.96 10.93 9.94
N ASP A 122 22.44 12.14 9.63
CA ASP A 122 23.61 12.79 10.22
C ASP A 122 23.33 14.29 10.52
N THR A 123 24.23 14.91 11.29
CA THR A 123 24.19 16.32 11.72
C THR A 123 25.45 17.06 11.31
#